data_AF-A0A1I4ZIC3-F1
#
_entry.id   AF-A0A1I4ZIC3-F1
#
_cell.length_a   1.000
_cell.length_b   1.000
_cell.length_c   1.000
_cell.angle_alpha   90.00
_cell.angle_beta   90.00
_cell.angle_gamma   90.00
#
_symmetry.space_group_name_H-M   'P 1'
#
loop_
_entity.id
_entity.type
_entity.pdbx_description
1 polymer ?
#
loop_
_entity_poly.entity_id
_entity_poly.type
_entity_poly.pdbx_seq_one_letter_code
_entity_poly.pdbx_strand_id
1 'polypeptide(L)'
;MFPRQTITRLRDDESGSILLLGAVTLVLMLGMVGFIFDFGRKASTHAELQNFADSVSLAAAAELDGRADAITRARHAADTLIADHQTFAQGARLLGASDIVEITFYKPDELGGFSGDASHMTENAHSARFVSVRLAERSVLAGLSGAFRRYTGDTSGNDDVGAYAAAGFSLEACNVAPVAVCLPTLDFDASTSVGQTLELDANITVGLLQPGQIRVVDTLTDSLDGLSVCANLLGGALDACLLAARQPETACTGQGGLKISANLDGSNLLNALNTRFGQFSGIAGGLLGNPDFSGAPSVLQGVTDTVGLCQPLGADAGDPDLPVDDCISDGGCGVQGDGNWQAGRLAYIDAHYGGTDPHPEANTRFEFYKAELNASGNVQVPDSLLSGLGGLLGGLTNGLLGGDSGPIPNYCMPQQNTDPNRRLMVVAGIDCLSANVDASVSTAPVQQFFEVFNLGPGQNGKLQVEITACLGGDCGKGNLDTEVVEVVRLVE
;
A
#
# COMPACT_ATOMS: atom_id res chain seq x y z
N MET A 1 68.50 67.97 38.01
CA MET A 1 68.63 66.82 38.94
C MET A 1 67.47 66.96 39.91
N PHE A 2 66.30 66.32 39.77
CA PHE A 2 65.97 64.91 39.62
C PHE A 2 64.70 64.69 38.74
N PRO A 3 64.82 64.11 37.54
CA PRO A 3 63.71 63.45 36.85
C PRO A 3 63.71 61.91 37.06
N ARG A 4 64.66 61.38 37.85
CA ARG A 4 64.85 59.92 38.00
C ARG A 4 63.82 59.24 38.91
N GLN A 5 63.25 59.94 39.89
CA GLN A 5 62.34 59.33 40.88
C GLN A 5 60.91 59.09 40.34
N THR A 6 60.46 59.90 39.39
CA THR A 6 59.15 59.73 38.74
C THR A 6 59.15 58.60 37.72
N ILE A 7 60.26 58.38 37.01
CA ILE A 7 60.38 57.28 36.03
C ILE A 7 60.47 55.91 36.71
N THR A 8 61.14 55.82 37.86
CA THR A 8 61.17 54.55 38.64
C THR A 8 59.81 54.20 39.23
N ARG A 9 59.02 55.19 39.68
CA ARG A 9 57.65 54.94 40.15
C ARG A 9 56.72 54.43 39.05
N LEU A 10 56.84 54.94 37.81
CA LEU A 10 56.10 54.43 36.65
C LEU A 10 56.55 53.04 36.21
N ARG A 11 57.82 52.67 36.45
CA ARG A 11 58.37 51.34 36.14
C ARG A 11 57.95 50.28 37.15
N ASP A 12 57.77 50.67 38.42
CA ASP A 12 57.35 49.78 39.50
C ASP A 12 55.80 49.78 39.70
N ASP A 13 55.06 50.51 38.86
CA ASP A 13 53.59 50.59 38.92
C ASP A 13 52.94 49.44 38.15
N GLU A 14 52.61 48.36 38.86
CA GLU A 14 51.92 47.17 38.32
C GLU A 14 50.42 47.41 38.08
N SER A 15 49.87 48.57 38.46
CA SER A 15 48.44 48.90 38.33
C SER A 15 47.94 48.92 36.88
N GLY A 16 48.85 49.08 35.90
CA GLY A 16 48.54 49.03 34.46
C GLY A 16 48.39 47.62 33.87
N SER A 17 48.83 46.58 34.59
CA SER A 17 48.71 45.18 34.13
C SER A 17 47.24 44.73 34.00
N ILE A 18 46.38 45.22 34.90
CA ILE A 18 44.94 44.97 34.90
C ILE A 18 44.27 45.60 33.66
N LEU A 19 44.76 46.76 33.20
CA LEU A 19 44.27 47.41 31.97
C LEU A 19 44.60 46.60 30.72
N LEU A 20 45.79 46.02 30.63
CA LEU A 20 46.18 45.16 29.52
C LEU A 20 45.36 43.86 29.50
N LEU A 21 45.21 43.22 30.67
CA LEU A 21 44.38 42.02 30.80
C LEU A 21 42.92 42.33 30.42
N GLY A 22 42.37 43.42 30.95
CA GLY A 22 41.00 43.87 30.66
C GLY A 22 40.78 44.17 29.17
N ALA A 23 41.74 44.83 28.51
CA ALA A 23 41.67 45.10 27.07
C ALA A 23 41.67 43.81 26.24
N VAL A 24 42.54 42.85 26.57
CA VAL A 24 42.60 41.56 25.87
C VAL A 24 41.31 40.76 26.11
N THR A 25 40.83 40.66 27.35
CA THR A 25 39.57 39.96 27.66
C THR A 25 38.37 40.61 26.96
N LEU A 26 38.32 41.94 26.89
CA LEU A 26 37.26 42.65 26.16
C LEU A 26 37.29 42.34 24.66
N VAL A 27 38.47 42.34 24.04
CA VAL A 27 38.62 41.98 22.62
C VAL A 27 38.19 40.53 22.36
N LEU A 28 38.59 39.61 23.25
CA LEU A 28 38.17 38.20 23.15
C LEU A 28 36.65 38.04 23.29
N MET A 29 36.02 38.76 24.23
CA MET A 29 34.57 38.74 24.41
C MET A 29 33.83 39.28 23.19
N LEU A 30 34.28 40.43 22.64
CA LEU A 30 33.70 41.00 21.43
C LEU A 30 33.90 40.07 20.21
N GLY A 31 35.06 39.43 20.11
CA GLY A 31 35.34 38.42 19.10
C GLY A 31 34.39 37.22 19.19
N MET A 32 34.15 36.72 20.40
CA MET A 32 33.22 35.61 20.64
C MET A 32 31.78 36.00 20.27
N VAL A 33 31.33 37.21 20.65
CA VAL A 33 30.00 37.72 20.27
C VAL A 33 29.85 37.79 18.74
N GLY A 34 30.84 38.33 18.04
CA GLY A 34 30.80 38.39 16.57
C GLY A 34 30.77 37.00 15.92
N PHE A 35 31.50 36.03 16.47
CA PHE A 35 31.44 34.64 15.99
C PHE A 35 30.06 34.01 16.19
N ILE A 36 29.42 34.24 17.35
CA ILE A 36 28.07 33.75 17.63
C ILE A 36 27.06 34.28 16.61
N PHE A 37 27.13 35.57 16.25
CA PHE A 37 26.25 36.15 15.23
C PHE A 37 26.51 35.58 13.83
N ASP A 38 27.76 35.42 13.44
CA ASP A 38 28.13 34.82 12.15
C ASP A 38 27.63 33.37 12.05
N PHE A 39 27.82 32.59 13.11
CA PHE A 39 27.32 31.22 13.20
C PHE A 39 25.79 31.17 13.18
N GLY A 40 25.13 32.04 13.97
CA GLY A 40 23.66 32.10 14.02
C GLY A 40 23.04 32.39 12.66
N ARG A 41 23.64 33.28 11.86
CA ARG A 41 23.17 33.57 10.50
C ARG A 41 23.38 32.39 9.55
N LYS A 42 24.53 31.71 9.63
CA LYS A 42 24.80 30.50 8.83
C LYS A 42 23.83 29.36 9.18
N ALA A 43 23.68 29.07 10.48
CA ALA A 43 22.79 28.03 10.96
C ALA A 43 21.32 28.32 10.59
N SER A 44 20.86 29.56 10.76
CA SER A 44 19.50 29.96 10.36
C SER A 44 19.28 29.83 8.85
N THR A 45 20.25 30.27 8.03
CA THR A 45 20.14 30.14 6.57
C THR A 45 20.13 28.67 6.15
N HIS A 46 20.96 27.82 6.77
CA HIS A 46 20.97 26.39 6.50
C HIS A 46 19.63 25.75 6.86
N ALA A 47 19.06 26.09 8.02
CA ALA A 47 17.75 25.57 8.42
C ALA A 47 16.62 26.01 7.46
N GLU A 48 16.61 27.27 7.03
CA GLU A 48 15.65 27.77 6.02
C GLU A 48 15.79 27.01 4.68
N LEU A 49 17.03 26.82 4.20
CA LEU A 49 17.28 26.08 2.97
C LEU A 49 16.92 24.59 3.10
N GLN A 50 17.21 23.96 4.24
CA GLN A 50 16.87 22.56 4.48
C GLN A 50 15.35 22.36 4.52
N ASN A 51 14.62 23.21 5.26
CA ASN A 51 13.16 23.14 5.32
C ASN A 51 12.52 23.30 3.93
N PHE A 52 13.05 24.19 3.10
CA PHE A 52 12.59 24.34 1.71
C PHE A 52 12.92 23.10 0.88
N ALA A 53 14.13 22.56 0.96
CA ALA A 53 14.53 21.34 0.24
C ALA A 53 13.66 20.13 0.64
N ASP A 54 13.40 19.95 1.94
CA ASP A 54 12.55 18.88 2.47
C ASP A 54 11.10 19.03 2.00
N SER A 55 10.55 20.25 2.02
CA SER A 55 9.18 20.50 1.56
C SER A 55 9.02 20.26 0.05
N VAL A 56 10.01 20.69 -0.75
CA VAL A 56 10.02 20.45 -2.20
C VAL A 56 10.18 18.96 -2.51
N SER A 57 11.08 18.25 -1.81
CA SER A 57 11.30 16.82 -2.04
C SER A 57 10.07 15.99 -1.65
N LEU A 58 9.43 16.28 -0.51
CA LEU A 58 8.18 15.62 -0.10
C LEU A 58 7.05 15.88 -1.10
N ALA A 59 6.87 17.14 -1.55
CA ALA A 59 5.85 17.48 -2.53
C ALA A 59 6.09 16.79 -3.89
N ALA A 60 7.34 16.75 -4.35
CA ALA A 60 7.69 16.05 -5.58
C ALA A 60 7.57 14.53 -5.44
N ALA A 61 7.89 13.97 -4.28
CA ALA A 61 7.78 12.54 -4.01
C ALA A 61 6.31 12.09 -4.00
N ALA A 62 5.40 12.89 -3.43
CA ALA A 62 3.97 12.59 -3.39
C ALA A 62 3.35 12.35 -4.78
N GLU A 63 3.95 12.90 -5.83
CA GLU A 63 3.48 12.73 -7.22
C GLU A 63 4.01 11.44 -7.90
N LEU A 64 4.90 10.68 -7.25
CA LEU A 64 5.55 9.48 -7.79
C LEU A 64 4.72 8.20 -7.58
N ASP A 65 3.47 8.24 -8.02
CA ASP A 65 2.51 7.12 -7.96
C ASP A 65 2.78 5.98 -8.97
N GLY A 66 3.74 6.17 -9.88
CA GLY A 66 4.10 5.19 -10.90
C GLY A 66 3.26 5.24 -12.18
N ARG A 67 2.46 6.29 -12.40
CA ARG A 67 1.79 6.53 -13.68
C ARG A 67 2.74 7.16 -14.71
N ALA A 68 2.39 7.07 -16.00
CA ALA A 68 3.21 7.60 -17.09
C ALA A 68 3.56 9.11 -16.98
N ASP A 69 2.74 9.92 -16.30
CA ASP A 69 2.92 11.36 -16.13
C ASP A 69 3.52 11.77 -14.76
N ALA A 70 3.84 10.81 -13.89
CA ALA A 70 4.30 11.04 -12.52
C ALA A 70 5.51 12.00 -12.42
N ILE A 71 6.55 11.81 -13.24
CA ILE A 71 7.73 12.70 -13.28
C ILE A 71 7.34 14.13 -13.70
N THR A 72 6.39 14.28 -14.63
CA THR A 72 5.94 15.59 -15.10
C THR A 72 5.20 16.32 -13.99
N ARG A 73 4.30 15.63 -13.27
CA ARG A 73 3.61 16.19 -12.10
C ARG A 73 4.57 16.52 -10.97
N ALA A 74 5.53 15.65 -10.68
CA ALA A 74 6.55 15.88 -9.66
C ALA A 74 7.39 17.15 -9.93
N ARG A 75 7.81 17.35 -11.19
CA ARG A 75 8.51 18.58 -11.60
C ARG A 75 7.62 19.82 -11.45
N HIS A 76 6.36 19.72 -11.88
CA HIS A 76 5.40 20.80 -11.72
C HIS A 76 5.13 21.14 -10.25
N ALA A 77 5.03 20.14 -9.38
CA ALA A 77 4.86 20.29 -7.94
C ALA A 77 6.05 21.04 -7.32
N ALA A 78 7.27 20.63 -7.68
CA ALA A 78 8.50 21.31 -7.24
C ALA A 78 8.58 22.77 -7.70
N ASP A 79 8.11 23.07 -8.91
CA ASP A 79 8.20 24.42 -9.48
C ASP A 79 7.12 25.39 -8.97
N THR A 80 5.93 24.88 -8.63
CA THR A 80 4.73 25.73 -8.46
C THR A 80 4.09 25.70 -7.07
N LEU A 81 4.23 24.60 -6.32
CA LEU A 81 3.45 24.40 -5.09
C LEU A 81 4.16 24.92 -3.84
N ILE A 82 5.48 25.06 -3.86
CA ILE A 82 6.27 25.38 -2.67
C ILE A 82 7.02 26.70 -2.86
N ALA A 83 6.75 27.64 -1.96
CA ALA A 83 7.54 28.85 -1.78
C ALA A 83 7.81 29.02 -0.28
N ASP A 84 9.04 29.37 0.06
CA ASP A 84 9.45 29.66 1.45
C ASP A 84 10.25 30.97 1.50
N HIS A 85 10.75 31.34 2.67
CA HIS A 85 11.49 32.57 2.89
C HIS A 85 12.89 32.28 3.42
N GLN A 86 13.85 33.03 2.90
CA GLN A 86 15.19 33.14 3.44
C GLN A 86 15.33 34.51 4.11
N THR A 87 15.98 34.59 5.27
CA THR A 87 16.10 35.84 6.04
C THR A 87 17.51 36.44 6.00
N PHE A 88 18.56 35.62 6.14
CA PHE A 88 19.87 36.12 6.60
C PHE A 88 21.05 36.12 5.60
N ALA A 89 21.00 35.43 4.45
CA ALA A 89 22.18 35.25 3.58
C ALA A 89 22.70 36.58 2.95
N GLN A 90 22.48 36.82 1.66
CA GLN A 90 22.69 38.14 1.05
C GLN A 90 21.46 39.06 1.17
N GLY A 91 20.49 38.70 2.02
CA GLY A 91 19.27 39.46 2.25
C GLY A 91 18.05 38.55 2.38
N ALA A 92 16.95 39.15 2.83
CA ALA A 92 15.67 38.47 2.91
C ALA A 92 15.04 38.35 1.51
N ARG A 93 14.57 37.16 1.14
CA ARG A 93 13.87 36.91 -0.13
C ARG A 93 12.99 35.67 -0.07
N LEU A 94 12.12 35.53 -1.07
CA LEU A 94 11.40 34.29 -1.31
C LEU A 94 12.33 33.26 -1.96
N LEU A 95 12.21 32.02 -1.50
CA LEU A 95 12.75 30.81 -2.12
C LEU A 95 11.68 30.22 -3.05
N GLY A 96 12.09 29.75 -4.23
CA GLY A 96 11.20 29.13 -5.21
C GLY A 96 11.94 28.35 -6.29
N ALA A 97 11.26 28.02 -7.39
CA ALA A 97 11.78 27.14 -8.46
C ALA A 97 13.20 27.50 -8.96
N SER A 98 13.51 28.80 -9.09
CA SER A 98 14.83 29.27 -9.57
C SER A 98 15.99 28.92 -8.64
N ASP A 99 15.70 28.49 -7.41
CA ASP A 99 16.70 28.13 -6.41
C ASP A 99 17.01 26.63 -6.39
N ILE A 100 16.22 25.83 -7.11
CA ILE A 100 16.46 24.41 -7.33
C ILE A 100 17.45 24.26 -8.47
N VAL A 101 18.60 23.61 -8.20
CA VAL A 101 19.66 23.40 -9.20
C VAL A 101 19.49 22.05 -9.88
N GLU A 102 19.07 21.04 -9.13
CA GLU A 102 18.94 19.69 -9.63
C GLU A 102 17.74 19.00 -8.98
N ILE A 103 16.97 18.32 -9.83
CA ILE A 103 15.93 17.36 -9.44
C ILE A 103 16.24 16.06 -10.17
N THR A 104 16.52 15.01 -9.40
CA THR A 104 16.87 13.69 -9.91
C THR A 104 15.90 12.64 -9.39
N PHE A 105 15.47 11.72 -10.25
CA PHE A 105 14.54 10.65 -9.89
C PHE A 105 15.26 9.31 -9.83
N TYR A 106 14.86 8.47 -8.86
CA TYR A 106 15.48 7.17 -8.63
C TYR A 106 14.43 6.07 -8.52
N LYS A 107 14.80 4.88 -9.02
CA LYS A 107 14.11 3.62 -8.78
C LYS A 107 14.60 2.99 -7.46
N PRO A 108 13.81 2.13 -6.81
CA PRO A 108 14.25 1.42 -5.61
C PRO A 108 15.49 0.55 -5.86
N ASP A 109 16.25 0.30 -4.78
CA ASP A 109 17.30 -0.71 -4.76
C ASP A 109 16.73 -2.14 -4.63
N GLU A 110 17.60 -3.15 -4.53
CA GLU A 110 17.19 -4.56 -4.42
C GLU A 110 16.36 -4.84 -3.14
N LEU A 111 16.49 -4.00 -2.12
CA LEU A 111 15.76 -4.10 -0.85
C LEU A 111 14.52 -3.19 -0.82
N GLY A 112 14.20 -2.47 -1.91
CA GLY A 112 13.10 -1.52 -1.96
C GLY A 112 13.42 -0.14 -1.37
N GLY A 113 14.67 0.10 -1.00
CA GLY A 113 15.15 1.33 -0.37
C GLY A 113 15.63 2.40 -1.36
N PHE A 114 15.97 3.57 -0.82
CA PHE A 114 16.61 4.65 -1.56
C PHE A 114 18.11 4.40 -1.71
N SER A 115 18.64 4.62 -2.91
CA SER A 115 20.08 4.64 -3.18
C SER A 115 20.41 5.79 -4.13
N GLY A 116 21.32 6.66 -3.72
CA GLY A 116 21.79 7.81 -4.51
C GLY A 116 22.77 7.46 -5.63
N ASP A 117 23.04 6.18 -5.89
CA ASP A 117 23.93 5.74 -6.97
C ASP A 117 23.33 6.02 -8.35
N ALA A 118 24.18 6.41 -9.30
CA ALA A 118 23.80 6.70 -10.68
C ALA A 118 23.11 5.51 -11.39
N SER A 119 23.36 4.27 -10.95
CA SER A 119 22.69 3.06 -11.46
C SER A 119 21.20 2.98 -11.13
N HIS A 120 20.74 3.71 -10.11
CA HIS A 120 19.33 3.81 -9.71
C HIS A 120 18.64 5.05 -10.27
N MET A 121 19.36 5.98 -10.90
CA MET A 121 18.74 7.11 -11.59
C MET A 121 17.85 6.60 -12.74
N THR A 122 16.67 7.19 -12.88
CA THR A 122 15.70 6.80 -13.92
C THR A 122 14.99 8.01 -14.50
N GLU A 123 14.69 7.93 -15.80
CA GLU A 123 13.79 8.85 -16.50
C GLU A 123 12.44 8.20 -16.80
N ASN A 124 12.25 6.92 -16.45
CA ASN A 124 10.99 6.23 -16.61
C ASN A 124 10.07 6.51 -15.41
N ALA A 125 8.98 7.23 -15.67
CA ALA A 125 7.98 7.62 -14.67
C ALA A 125 7.41 6.43 -13.88
N HIS A 126 7.19 5.29 -14.54
CA HIS A 126 6.63 4.09 -13.90
C HIS A 126 7.54 3.51 -12.82
N SER A 127 8.87 3.65 -13.00
CA SER A 127 9.89 3.11 -12.09
C SER A 127 10.35 4.10 -11.01
N ALA A 128 10.03 5.39 -11.16
CA ALA A 128 10.47 6.42 -10.22
C ALA A 128 9.67 6.32 -8.92
N ARG A 129 10.36 6.19 -7.79
CA ARG A 129 9.75 6.18 -6.44
C ARG A 129 10.41 7.15 -5.47
N PHE A 130 11.62 7.59 -5.79
CA PHE A 130 12.34 8.57 -5.00
C PHE A 130 12.73 9.77 -5.86
N VAL A 131 12.83 10.92 -5.22
CA VAL A 131 13.32 12.16 -5.81
C VAL A 131 14.35 12.78 -4.88
N SER A 132 15.45 13.27 -5.45
CA SER A 132 16.40 14.12 -4.74
C SER A 132 16.35 15.54 -5.30
N VAL A 133 16.47 16.50 -4.39
CA VAL A 133 16.41 17.93 -4.67
C VAL A 133 17.67 18.57 -4.10
N ARG A 134 18.43 19.24 -4.95
CA ARG A 134 19.60 20.02 -4.54
C ARG A 134 19.37 21.50 -4.82
N LEU A 135 19.53 22.32 -3.78
CA LEU A 135 19.40 23.76 -3.88
C LEU A 135 20.72 24.44 -4.28
N ALA A 136 20.62 25.63 -4.87
CA ALA A 136 21.78 26.46 -5.14
C ALA A 136 22.40 26.95 -3.83
N GLU A 137 23.71 26.82 -3.74
CA GLU A 137 24.50 27.31 -2.62
C GLU A 137 24.33 28.82 -2.41
N ARG A 138 24.30 29.24 -1.15
CA ARG A 138 24.10 30.63 -0.73
C ARG A 138 25.23 31.10 0.15
N SER A 139 25.92 32.14 -0.31
CA SER A 139 26.92 32.81 0.50
C SER A 139 26.27 33.57 1.66
N VAL A 140 26.62 33.24 2.89
CA VAL A 140 26.20 33.98 4.08
C VAL A 140 27.26 35.01 4.43
N LEU A 141 26.88 36.30 4.42
CA LEU A 141 27.82 37.38 4.73
C LEU A 141 28.25 37.31 6.21
N ALA A 142 29.43 36.76 6.46
CA ALA A 142 29.99 36.70 7.80
C ALA A 142 30.65 38.05 8.16
N GLY A 143 30.17 38.71 9.21
CA GLY A 143 30.57 40.07 9.58
C GLY A 143 31.98 40.10 10.18
N LEU A 144 32.19 39.37 11.28
CA LEU A 144 33.48 39.37 11.97
C LEU A 144 34.50 38.49 11.25
N SER A 145 34.12 37.26 10.94
CA SER A 145 35.00 36.28 10.28
C SER A 145 35.34 36.70 8.84
N GLY A 146 34.40 37.32 8.12
CA GLY A 146 34.67 37.93 6.82
C GLY A 146 35.61 39.13 6.89
N ALA A 147 35.48 39.98 7.92
CA ALA A 147 36.42 41.09 8.14
C ALA A 147 37.83 40.60 8.49
N PHE A 148 37.93 39.57 9.34
CA PHE A 148 39.21 38.97 9.72
C PHE A 148 39.90 38.33 8.51
N ARG A 149 39.16 37.59 7.67
CA ARG A 149 39.69 37.01 6.42
C ARG A 149 40.19 38.06 5.43
N ARG A 150 39.46 39.17 5.25
CA ARG A 150 39.94 40.29 4.42
C ARG A 150 41.21 40.90 4.95
N TYR A 151 41.36 40.96 6.28
CA TYR A 151 42.56 41.48 6.93
C TYR A 151 43.75 40.53 6.83
N THR A 152 43.55 39.22 6.99
CA THR A 152 44.62 38.21 6.91
C THR A 152 44.95 37.77 5.48
N GLY A 153 44.14 38.18 4.49
CA GLY A 153 44.29 37.74 3.10
C GLY A 153 43.85 36.29 2.87
N ASP A 154 43.05 35.73 3.76
CA ASP A 154 42.61 34.34 3.73
C ASP A 154 41.41 34.15 2.80
N THR A 155 41.62 33.38 1.72
CA THR A 155 40.61 33.02 0.72
C THR A 155 40.09 31.58 0.87
N SER A 156 40.49 30.85 1.90
CA SER A 156 40.15 29.43 2.09
C SER A 156 38.80 29.20 2.80
N GLY A 157 38.19 30.26 3.35
CA GLY A 157 36.90 30.16 4.04
C GLY A 157 35.72 29.99 3.09
N ASN A 158 34.97 28.89 3.25
CA ASN A 158 33.67 28.70 2.60
C ASN A 158 32.55 29.33 3.45
N ASP A 159 31.84 30.29 2.88
CA ASP A 159 30.64 30.90 3.48
C ASP A 159 29.34 30.42 2.84
N ASP A 160 29.47 29.52 1.88
CA ASP A 160 28.35 29.00 1.13
C ASP A 160 27.63 27.91 1.90
N VAL A 161 26.31 27.98 1.83
CA VAL A 161 25.38 27.08 2.50
C VAL A 161 24.48 26.51 1.41
N GLY A 162 24.55 25.21 1.18
CA GLY A 162 23.63 24.46 0.34
C GLY A 162 22.69 23.62 1.18
N ALA A 163 21.64 23.10 0.55
CA ALA A 163 20.79 22.07 1.13
C ALA A 163 20.47 21.00 0.10
N TYR A 164 20.26 19.80 0.61
CA TYR A 164 19.93 18.60 -0.15
C TYR A 164 18.89 17.83 0.63
N ALA A 165 17.90 17.31 -0.07
CA ALA A 165 16.89 16.42 0.51
C ALA A 165 16.53 15.34 -0.50
N ALA A 166 16.29 14.13 -0.02
CA ALA A 166 15.67 13.07 -0.80
C ALA A 166 14.40 12.60 -0.10
N ALA A 167 13.39 12.26 -0.88
CA ALA A 167 12.11 11.77 -0.39
C ALA A 167 11.60 10.63 -1.27
N GLY A 168 10.78 9.76 -0.69
CA GLY A 168 10.13 8.66 -1.38
C GLY A 168 8.64 8.59 -1.14
N PHE A 169 7.93 7.98 -2.08
CA PHE A 169 6.51 7.63 -1.97
C PHE A 169 6.33 6.12 -1.96
N SER A 170 5.44 5.66 -1.08
CA SER A 170 5.03 4.26 -1.00
C SER A 170 3.58 4.14 -0.57
N LEU A 171 2.92 3.09 -1.08
CA LEU A 171 1.58 2.69 -0.67
C LEU A 171 1.67 1.57 0.36
N GLU A 172 0.96 1.74 1.47
CA GLU A 172 0.84 0.74 2.52
C GLU A 172 -0.64 0.40 2.74
N ALA A 173 -0.94 -0.86 3.00
CA ALA A 173 -2.30 -1.30 3.29
C ALA A 173 -2.33 -2.27 4.47
N CYS A 174 -3.31 -2.09 5.33
CA CYS A 174 -3.62 -2.95 6.47
C CYS A 174 -4.88 -3.75 6.18
N ASN A 175 -5.00 -4.94 6.77
CA ASN A 175 -6.14 -5.86 6.56
C ASN A 175 -6.31 -6.28 5.08
N VAL A 176 -5.20 -6.59 4.41
CA VAL A 176 -5.19 -7.05 3.01
C VAL A 176 -4.77 -8.51 2.91
N ALA A 177 -5.15 -9.20 1.84
CA ALA A 177 -4.60 -10.53 1.61
C ALA A 177 -3.11 -10.41 1.28
N PRO A 178 -2.25 -11.33 1.74
CA PRO A 178 -0.81 -11.29 1.46
C PRO A 178 -0.51 -11.75 0.03
N VAL A 179 -1.09 -11.09 -0.97
CA VAL A 179 -0.86 -11.35 -2.39
C VAL A 179 -0.58 -10.07 -3.18
N ALA A 180 0.30 -10.21 -4.15
CA ALA A 180 0.55 -9.24 -5.21
C ALA A 180 0.15 -9.84 -6.56
N VAL A 181 -0.38 -8.99 -7.43
CA VAL A 181 -0.75 -9.32 -8.80
C VAL A 181 0.08 -8.46 -9.74
N CYS A 182 0.68 -9.10 -10.72
CA CYS A 182 1.33 -8.40 -11.81
C CYS A 182 0.28 -7.74 -12.69
N LEU A 183 0.31 -6.41 -12.77
CA LEU A 183 -0.70 -5.66 -13.49
C LEU A 183 -0.71 -6.01 -14.98
N PRO A 184 -1.90 -6.06 -15.62
CA PRO A 184 -2.03 -6.45 -17.02
C PRO A 184 -1.43 -5.41 -17.98
N THR A 185 -1.40 -4.14 -17.56
CA THR A 185 -0.83 -3.02 -18.31
C THR A 185 -0.09 -2.07 -17.35
N LEU A 186 0.78 -1.21 -17.90
CA LEU A 186 1.57 -0.24 -17.13
C LEU A 186 0.71 0.85 -16.49
N ASP A 187 -0.31 1.33 -17.19
CA ASP A 187 -1.23 2.37 -16.72
C ASP A 187 -2.57 1.76 -16.28
N PHE A 188 -2.51 0.59 -15.64
CA PHE A 188 -3.71 -0.04 -15.10
C PHE A 188 -4.37 0.87 -14.05
N ASP A 189 -5.68 1.08 -14.18
CA ASP A 189 -6.47 1.82 -13.23
C ASP A 189 -7.68 0.96 -12.80
N ALA A 190 -7.69 0.58 -11.53
CA ALA A 190 -8.79 -0.19 -10.96
C ALA A 190 -10.12 0.58 -10.96
N SER A 191 -10.10 1.93 -10.95
CA SER A 191 -11.31 2.75 -10.91
C SER A 191 -12.15 2.63 -12.19
N THR A 192 -11.50 2.47 -13.33
CA THR A 192 -12.16 2.27 -14.64
C THR A 192 -12.39 0.80 -14.98
N SER A 193 -11.86 -0.12 -14.16
CA SER A 193 -11.88 -1.56 -14.41
C SER A 193 -12.89 -2.30 -13.52
N VAL A 194 -13.69 -1.58 -12.72
CA VAL A 194 -14.73 -2.18 -11.87
C VAL A 194 -15.75 -2.94 -12.71
N GLY A 195 -16.05 -4.18 -12.31
CA GLY A 195 -16.94 -5.11 -13.02
C GLY A 195 -16.25 -5.95 -14.11
N GLN A 196 -15.00 -5.66 -14.44
CA GLN A 196 -14.22 -6.45 -15.40
C GLN A 196 -13.62 -7.69 -14.73
N THR A 197 -13.53 -8.76 -15.51
CA THR A 197 -12.83 -9.98 -15.08
C THR A 197 -11.31 -9.80 -15.22
N LEU A 198 -10.57 -10.32 -14.25
CA LEU A 198 -9.12 -10.48 -14.29
C LEU A 198 -8.78 -11.96 -14.09
N GLU A 199 -8.13 -12.56 -15.09
CA GLU A 199 -7.61 -13.92 -15.05
C GLU A 199 -6.22 -13.91 -14.43
N LEU A 200 -6.09 -14.57 -13.27
CA LEU A 200 -4.87 -14.64 -12.50
C LEU A 200 -4.22 -16.01 -12.64
N ASP A 201 -2.99 -16.05 -13.17
CA ASP A 201 -2.21 -17.28 -13.30
C ASP A 201 -1.29 -17.45 -12.07
N ALA A 202 -1.51 -18.52 -11.33
CA ALA A 202 -0.66 -18.91 -10.20
C ALA A 202 0.50 -19.83 -10.66
N ASN A 203 0.46 -20.37 -11.89
CA ASN A 203 1.57 -21.13 -12.43
C ASN A 203 2.70 -20.20 -12.82
N ILE A 204 3.79 -20.28 -12.08
CA ILE A 204 4.96 -19.46 -12.35
C ILE A 204 6.10 -20.36 -12.75
N THR A 205 6.62 -20.07 -13.94
CA THR A 205 7.88 -20.63 -14.39
C THR A 205 9.00 -19.83 -13.73
N VAL A 206 10.10 -20.49 -13.35
CA VAL A 206 11.29 -19.86 -12.79
C VAL A 206 11.67 -18.60 -13.60
N GLY A 207 11.81 -17.45 -12.95
CA GLY A 207 12.14 -16.19 -13.63
C GLY A 207 11.29 -15.00 -13.17
N LEU A 208 11.00 -14.09 -14.11
CA LEU A 208 10.28 -12.84 -13.89
C LEU A 208 8.76 -13.08 -13.81
N LEU A 209 8.08 -12.30 -12.97
CA LEU A 209 6.62 -12.23 -12.97
C LEU A 209 6.13 -11.61 -14.27
N GLN A 210 5.15 -12.26 -14.89
CA GLN A 210 4.49 -11.81 -16.11
C GLN A 210 3.12 -11.19 -15.79
N PRO A 211 2.62 -10.27 -16.65
CA PRO A 211 1.28 -9.69 -16.51
C PRO A 211 0.20 -10.75 -16.30
N GLY A 212 -0.68 -10.52 -15.33
CA GLY A 212 -1.73 -11.47 -14.95
C GLY A 212 -1.28 -12.59 -14.03
N GLN A 213 -0.02 -12.63 -13.56
CA GLN A 213 0.39 -13.61 -12.55
C GLN A 213 0.13 -13.11 -11.12
N ILE A 214 -0.30 -14.02 -10.24
CA ILE A 214 -0.53 -13.76 -8.81
C ILE A 214 0.54 -14.44 -7.95
N ARG A 215 1.03 -13.73 -6.93
CA ARG A 215 1.93 -14.29 -5.93
C ARG A 215 1.68 -13.90 -4.49
N VAL A 216 2.15 -14.75 -3.59
CA VAL A 216 2.19 -14.46 -2.16
C VAL A 216 3.29 -13.45 -1.85
N VAL A 217 3.02 -12.56 -0.91
CA VAL A 217 3.98 -11.62 -0.34
C VAL A 217 4.32 -12.00 1.09
N ASP A 218 5.57 -11.79 1.48
CA ASP A 218 6.07 -12.00 2.83
C ASP A 218 5.46 -10.93 3.74
N THR A 219 4.60 -11.35 4.66
CA THR A 219 4.10 -10.47 5.73
C THR A 219 5.00 -10.66 6.93
N LEU A 220 5.64 -9.57 7.39
CA LEU A 220 6.52 -9.60 8.56
C LEU A 220 5.87 -10.38 9.71
N THR A 221 6.49 -11.52 10.02
CA THR A 221 6.04 -12.51 11.02
C THR A 221 6.02 -11.96 12.45
N ASP A 222 6.69 -10.84 12.69
CA ASP A 222 6.98 -10.33 14.03
C ASP A 222 5.90 -9.37 14.55
N SER A 223 4.92 -8.99 13.73
CA SER A 223 3.79 -8.13 14.10
C SER A 223 2.44 -8.83 13.89
N LEU A 224 2.40 -10.16 13.92
CA LEU A 224 1.15 -10.93 13.97
C LEU A 224 0.57 -10.91 15.40
N ASP A 225 0.27 -9.71 15.92
CA ASP A 225 -0.40 -9.54 17.22
C ASP A 225 -1.89 -9.96 17.18
N GLY A 226 -2.39 -10.42 16.02
CA GLY A 226 -3.81 -10.74 15.79
C GLY A 226 -4.15 -12.20 15.50
N LEU A 227 -3.28 -13.01 14.87
CA LEU A 227 -3.62 -14.40 14.51
C LEU A 227 -2.93 -15.44 15.42
N SER A 228 -3.49 -15.65 16.62
CA SER A 228 -3.19 -16.84 17.43
C SER A 228 -3.46 -18.15 16.68
N VAL A 229 -4.28 -18.09 15.62
CA VAL A 229 -4.71 -19.24 14.80
C VAL A 229 -3.58 -19.76 13.90
N CYS A 230 -2.80 -18.85 13.31
CA CYS A 230 -1.63 -19.19 12.48
C CYS A 230 -0.32 -19.11 13.27
N ALA A 231 -0.38 -18.77 14.56
CA ALA A 231 0.78 -18.70 15.44
C ALA A 231 1.52 -20.06 15.46
N ASN A 232 2.84 -20.02 15.33
CA ASN A 232 3.77 -21.17 15.22
C ASN A 232 3.87 -21.84 13.84
N LEU A 233 3.16 -21.36 12.82
CA LEU A 233 3.43 -21.77 11.45
C LEU A 233 4.59 -20.95 10.86
N LEU A 234 5.35 -21.56 9.95
CA LEU A 234 6.47 -20.93 9.27
C LEU A 234 6.44 -21.27 7.78
N GLY A 235 7.02 -20.40 6.95
CA GLY A 235 7.11 -20.59 5.49
C GLY A 235 5.73 -20.78 4.84
N GLY A 236 5.64 -21.68 3.87
CA GLY A 236 4.41 -21.87 3.08
C GLY A 236 3.18 -22.26 3.89
N ALA A 237 3.36 -22.91 5.05
CA ALA A 237 2.24 -23.22 5.93
C ALA A 237 1.63 -21.96 6.58
N LEU A 238 2.48 -20.98 6.93
CA LEU A 238 2.02 -19.69 7.44
C LEU A 238 1.31 -18.91 6.34
N ASP A 239 1.93 -18.80 5.16
CA ASP A 239 1.38 -18.10 4.00
C ASP A 239 0.00 -18.65 3.61
N ALA A 240 -0.14 -19.98 3.53
CA ALA A 240 -1.41 -20.64 3.24
C ALA A 240 -2.46 -20.40 4.33
N CYS A 241 -2.05 -20.38 5.61
CA CYS A 241 -2.94 -20.10 6.73
C CYS A 241 -3.48 -18.68 6.68
N LEU A 242 -2.61 -17.69 6.45
CA LEU A 242 -2.99 -16.28 6.32
C LEU A 242 -3.92 -16.03 5.13
N LEU A 243 -3.67 -16.70 3.99
CA LEU A 243 -4.54 -16.61 2.82
C LEU A 243 -5.92 -17.26 3.03
N ALA A 244 -5.96 -18.36 3.78
CA ALA A 244 -7.17 -19.12 4.04
C ALA A 244 -8.02 -18.51 5.16
N ALA A 245 -7.46 -17.70 6.06
CA ALA A 245 -8.17 -17.12 7.19
C ALA A 245 -9.41 -16.32 6.76
N ARG A 246 -10.48 -16.34 7.59
CA ARG A 246 -11.71 -15.58 7.32
C ARG A 246 -11.48 -14.07 7.27
N GLN A 247 -10.74 -13.55 8.24
CA GLN A 247 -10.32 -12.15 8.31
C GLN A 247 -8.82 -12.11 8.04
N PRO A 248 -8.38 -11.56 6.89
CA PRO A 248 -6.96 -11.36 6.64
C PRO A 248 -6.50 -10.18 7.49
N GLU A 249 -6.20 -10.40 8.77
CA GLU A 249 -5.48 -9.40 9.57
C GLU A 249 -4.00 -9.50 9.20
N THR A 250 -3.59 -8.76 8.18
CA THR A 250 -2.18 -8.53 7.88
C THR A 250 -1.74 -7.21 8.50
N ALA A 251 -0.59 -7.23 9.17
CA ALA A 251 0.04 -6.04 9.72
C ALA A 251 0.67 -5.23 8.58
N CYS A 252 0.44 -3.91 8.59
CA CYS A 252 1.17 -2.98 7.73
C CYS A 252 2.68 -3.10 8.01
N THR A 253 3.50 -3.28 6.97
CA THR A 253 4.94 -3.52 7.14
C THR A 253 5.76 -2.24 7.37
N GLY A 254 5.21 -1.04 7.15
CA GLY A 254 5.94 0.24 7.31
C GLY A 254 7.15 0.41 6.37
N GLN A 255 7.32 -0.54 5.44
CA GLN A 255 8.56 -0.80 4.70
C GLN A 255 8.32 -0.67 3.19
N GLY A 256 7.63 0.38 2.73
CA GLY A 256 7.79 0.94 1.37
C GLY A 256 7.55 0.05 0.13
N GLY A 257 7.25 -1.24 0.29
CA GLY A 257 7.19 -2.24 -0.76
C GLY A 257 6.83 -3.63 -0.23
N LEU A 258 6.45 -4.52 -1.14
CA LEU A 258 6.08 -5.89 -0.82
C LEU A 258 7.18 -6.84 -1.28
N LYS A 259 7.68 -7.64 -0.35
CA LYS A 259 8.66 -8.68 -0.65
C LYS A 259 7.93 -9.92 -1.15
N ILE A 260 8.22 -10.35 -2.38
CA ILE A 260 7.62 -11.56 -2.94
C ILE A 260 8.10 -12.79 -2.15
N SER A 261 7.17 -13.65 -1.73
CA SER A 261 7.45 -14.92 -1.06
C SER A 261 7.53 -16.06 -2.08
N ALA A 262 8.59 -16.85 -2.01
CA ALA A 262 8.73 -18.14 -2.71
C ALA A 262 8.32 -19.34 -1.86
N ASN A 263 7.76 -19.11 -0.68
CA ASN A 263 7.50 -20.18 0.29
C ASN A 263 6.24 -21.00 -0.06
N LEU A 264 5.34 -20.45 -0.88
CA LEU A 264 4.11 -21.10 -1.32
C LEU A 264 4.09 -21.21 -2.85
N ASP A 265 3.96 -22.43 -3.36
CA ASP A 265 3.79 -22.68 -4.79
C ASP A 265 2.37 -22.35 -5.27
N GLY A 266 2.21 -22.14 -6.58
CA GLY A 266 0.94 -21.74 -7.18
C GLY A 266 -0.23 -22.68 -6.86
N SER A 267 0.02 -23.99 -6.79
CA SER A 267 -1.04 -24.95 -6.49
C SER A 267 -1.56 -24.79 -5.06
N ASN A 268 -0.67 -24.57 -4.08
CA ASN A 268 -1.08 -24.35 -2.69
C ASN A 268 -1.60 -22.94 -2.44
N LEU A 269 -1.17 -21.94 -3.21
CA LEU A 269 -1.81 -20.62 -3.25
C LEU A 269 -3.29 -20.77 -3.62
N LEU A 270 -3.59 -21.46 -4.72
CA LEU A 270 -4.98 -21.71 -5.14
C LEU A 270 -5.74 -22.57 -4.12
N ASN A 271 -5.13 -23.63 -3.57
CA ASN A 271 -5.76 -24.43 -2.52
C ASN A 271 -6.15 -23.59 -1.29
N ALA A 272 -5.31 -22.63 -0.88
CA ALA A 272 -5.60 -21.72 0.23
C ALA A 272 -6.76 -20.77 -0.10
N LEU A 273 -6.81 -20.23 -1.33
CA LEU A 273 -7.91 -19.39 -1.79
C LEU A 273 -9.23 -20.18 -1.93
N ASN A 274 -9.15 -21.44 -2.35
CA ASN A 274 -10.29 -22.35 -2.53
C ASN A 274 -11.02 -22.70 -1.22
N THR A 275 -10.39 -22.45 -0.06
CA THR A 275 -11.08 -22.53 1.23
C THR A 275 -12.28 -21.58 1.29
N ARG A 276 -12.26 -20.44 0.57
CA ARG A 276 -13.41 -19.52 0.41
C ARG A 276 -14.60 -20.17 -0.29
N PHE A 277 -14.42 -21.29 -0.97
CA PHE A 277 -15.48 -22.07 -1.60
C PHE A 277 -15.80 -23.36 -0.82
N GLY A 278 -15.25 -23.51 0.39
CA GLY A 278 -15.41 -24.70 1.22
C GLY A 278 -14.56 -25.88 0.76
N GLN A 279 -13.57 -25.66 -0.12
CA GLN A 279 -12.68 -26.71 -0.60
C GLN A 279 -11.36 -26.67 0.17
N PHE A 280 -11.09 -27.72 0.95
CA PHE A 280 -9.89 -27.84 1.76
C PHE A 280 -9.00 -28.95 1.19
N SER A 281 -7.94 -28.55 0.49
CA SER A 281 -6.99 -29.44 -0.20
C SER A 281 -5.54 -29.00 0.03
N GLY A 282 -4.58 -29.86 -0.34
CA GLY A 282 -3.15 -29.56 -0.21
C GLY A 282 -2.75 -29.17 1.21
N ILE A 283 -1.95 -28.10 1.34
CA ILE A 283 -1.55 -27.56 2.64
C ILE A 283 -2.75 -27.06 3.46
N ALA A 284 -3.79 -26.51 2.80
CA ALA A 284 -4.99 -26.01 3.47
C ALA A 284 -5.91 -27.13 4.01
N GLY A 285 -5.68 -28.40 3.64
CA GLY A 285 -6.46 -29.54 4.13
C GLY A 285 -6.43 -29.70 5.66
N GLY A 286 -5.35 -29.28 6.31
CA GLY A 286 -5.21 -29.31 7.78
C GLY A 286 -6.08 -28.28 8.52
N LEU A 287 -6.70 -27.33 7.80
CA LEU A 287 -7.54 -26.27 8.36
C LEU A 287 -9.02 -26.69 8.45
N LEU A 288 -9.38 -27.84 7.88
CA LEU A 288 -10.73 -28.37 7.91
C LEU A 288 -11.18 -28.65 9.36
N GLY A 289 -12.37 -28.17 9.72
CA GLY A 289 -12.96 -28.32 11.04
C GLY A 289 -12.61 -27.21 12.04
N ASN A 290 -11.68 -26.30 11.71
CA ASN A 290 -11.41 -25.11 12.53
C ASN A 290 -12.36 -23.94 12.14
N PRO A 291 -13.18 -23.41 13.06
CA PRO A 291 -14.13 -22.34 12.74
C PRO A 291 -13.50 -21.06 12.19
N ASP A 292 -12.20 -20.81 12.38
CA ASP A 292 -11.50 -19.62 11.86
C ASP A 292 -11.29 -19.66 10.33
N PHE A 293 -11.56 -20.82 9.70
CA PHE A 293 -11.51 -21.05 8.27
C PHE A 293 -12.88 -21.51 7.78
N SER A 294 -13.36 -20.96 6.68
CA SER A 294 -14.63 -21.37 6.08
C SER A 294 -14.79 -21.01 4.63
N GLY A 295 -15.74 -21.71 4.01
CA GLY A 295 -16.40 -21.26 2.80
C GLY A 295 -17.19 -19.97 2.99
N ALA A 296 -17.50 -19.33 1.87
CA ALA A 296 -18.43 -18.24 1.75
C ALA A 296 -19.85 -18.80 1.50
N PRO A 297 -20.89 -18.10 1.94
CA PRO A 297 -22.27 -18.51 1.69
C PRO A 297 -22.57 -18.66 0.20
N SER A 298 -23.43 -19.62 -0.16
CA SER A 298 -23.85 -19.87 -1.54
C SER A 298 -25.23 -20.51 -1.58
N VAL A 299 -26.13 -19.95 -2.38
CA VAL A 299 -27.48 -20.50 -2.57
C VAL A 299 -27.47 -21.80 -3.39
N LEU A 300 -26.48 -21.96 -4.29
CA LEU A 300 -26.35 -23.11 -5.18
C LEU A 300 -25.78 -24.36 -4.50
N GLN A 301 -24.94 -24.16 -3.48
CA GLN A 301 -24.46 -25.25 -2.61
C GLN A 301 -25.57 -25.74 -1.67
N GLY A 302 -26.63 -24.95 -1.52
CA GLY A 302 -27.84 -25.28 -0.77
C GLY A 302 -27.88 -24.70 0.64
N VAL A 303 -29.08 -24.77 1.20
CA VAL A 303 -29.38 -24.38 2.57
C VAL A 303 -29.77 -25.63 3.38
N THR A 304 -29.36 -25.63 4.64
CA THR A 304 -29.71 -26.67 5.58
C THR A 304 -31.17 -26.49 6.00
N ASP A 305 -31.98 -27.53 5.81
CA ASP A 305 -33.36 -27.54 6.27
C ASP A 305 -33.47 -27.70 7.80
N THR A 306 -34.69 -27.70 8.33
CA THR A 306 -34.97 -27.84 9.76
C THR A 306 -34.52 -29.19 10.36
N VAL A 307 -34.22 -30.20 9.54
CA VAL A 307 -33.73 -31.51 9.97
C VAL A 307 -32.24 -31.72 9.70
N GLY A 308 -31.52 -30.69 9.23
CA GLY A 308 -30.08 -30.77 9.01
C GLY A 308 -29.67 -31.28 7.63
N LEU A 309 -30.62 -31.47 6.70
CA LEU A 309 -30.35 -31.93 5.34
C LEU A 309 -30.03 -30.75 4.43
N CYS A 310 -29.07 -30.96 3.53
CA CYS A 310 -28.66 -29.95 2.57
C CYS A 310 -29.56 -29.95 1.33
N GLN A 311 -30.31 -28.87 1.15
CA GLN A 311 -31.23 -28.71 0.04
C GLN A 311 -30.81 -27.54 -0.85
N PRO A 312 -30.51 -27.77 -2.14
CA PRO A 312 -30.24 -26.68 -3.08
C PRO A 312 -31.48 -25.80 -3.27
N LEU A 313 -31.29 -24.48 -3.43
CA LEU A 313 -32.39 -23.52 -3.68
C LEU A 313 -32.74 -23.38 -5.18
N GLY A 314 -32.12 -24.18 -6.06
CA GLY A 314 -32.36 -24.21 -7.51
C GLY A 314 -32.88 -25.56 -8.01
N ALA A 315 -33.03 -25.69 -9.34
CA ALA A 315 -33.50 -26.92 -9.99
C ALA A 315 -32.57 -28.14 -9.72
N ASP A 316 -31.28 -27.89 -9.53
CA ASP A 316 -30.24 -28.87 -9.17
C ASP A 316 -29.20 -28.22 -8.24
N ALA A 317 -28.47 -29.04 -7.47
CA ALA A 317 -27.26 -28.58 -6.77
C ALA A 317 -26.22 -28.15 -7.81
N GLY A 318 -25.82 -26.88 -7.77
CA GLY A 318 -25.04 -26.23 -8.83
C GLY A 318 -23.62 -25.88 -8.42
N ASP A 319 -22.77 -25.66 -9.42
CA ASP A 319 -21.44 -25.10 -9.25
C ASP A 319 -21.58 -23.65 -8.71
N PRO A 320 -20.94 -23.27 -7.59
CA PRO A 320 -21.00 -21.90 -7.05
C PRO A 320 -20.31 -20.83 -7.92
N ASP A 321 -19.86 -21.20 -9.11
CA ASP A 321 -19.04 -20.42 -10.02
C ASP A 321 -19.88 -19.43 -10.83
N LEU A 322 -19.43 -18.18 -10.86
CA LEU A 322 -20.02 -17.13 -11.68
C LEU A 322 -19.28 -17.02 -13.02
N PRO A 323 -19.99 -16.81 -14.13
CA PRO A 323 -19.40 -16.78 -15.46
C PRO A 323 -18.43 -15.60 -15.59
N VAL A 324 -17.28 -15.78 -16.25
CA VAL A 324 -16.32 -14.69 -16.59
C VAL A 324 -16.87 -13.74 -17.67
N ASP A 325 -16.13 -12.71 -18.04
CA ASP A 325 -16.51 -11.85 -19.17
C ASP A 325 -16.59 -12.70 -20.46
N ASP A 326 -17.58 -12.44 -21.30
CA ASP A 326 -17.86 -13.21 -22.51
C ASP A 326 -16.61 -13.25 -23.41
N CYS A 327 -15.87 -12.15 -23.47
CA CYS A 327 -14.64 -12.06 -24.24
C CYS A 327 -13.49 -12.89 -23.64
N ILE A 328 -13.45 -13.13 -22.32
CA ILE A 328 -12.47 -14.04 -21.70
C ILE A 328 -12.83 -15.49 -22.04
N SER A 329 -14.12 -15.84 -21.92
CA SER A 329 -14.62 -17.18 -22.26
C SER A 329 -14.34 -17.55 -23.72
N ASP A 330 -14.59 -16.64 -24.65
CA ASP A 330 -14.45 -16.89 -26.09
C ASP A 330 -13.03 -16.60 -26.63
N GLY A 331 -12.11 -16.19 -25.77
CA GLY A 331 -10.71 -15.87 -26.13
C GLY A 331 -10.55 -14.58 -26.94
N GLY A 332 -11.55 -13.68 -26.92
CA GLY A 332 -11.50 -12.35 -27.51
C GLY A 332 -10.71 -11.33 -26.67
N CYS A 333 -10.55 -11.58 -25.38
CA CYS A 333 -9.77 -10.77 -24.43
C CYS A 333 -8.46 -11.47 -24.01
N GLY A 334 -7.55 -10.69 -23.44
CA GLY A 334 -6.31 -11.19 -22.83
C GLY A 334 -6.55 -11.68 -21.40
N VAL A 335 -5.69 -11.26 -20.47
CA VAL A 335 -5.86 -11.54 -19.03
C VAL A 335 -6.93 -10.68 -18.35
N GLN A 336 -7.32 -9.55 -18.95
CA GLN A 336 -8.35 -8.65 -18.45
C GLN A 336 -9.51 -8.60 -19.46
N GLY A 337 -10.73 -8.71 -18.95
CA GLY A 337 -11.96 -8.64 -19.74
C GLY A 337 -12.50 -7.22 -19.89
N ASP A 338 -13.69 -7.10 -20.48
CA ASP A 338 -14.34 -5.83 -20.80
C ASP A 338 -15.56 -5.50 -19.90
N GLY A 339 -15.87 -6.38 -18.94
CA GLY A 339 -17.03 -6.29 -18.06
C GLY A 339 -18.36 -6.72 -18.69
N ASN A 340 -18.35 -7.19 -19.95
CA ASN A 340 -19.54 -7.73 -20.59
C ASN A 340 -19.64 -9.23 -20.35
N TRP A 341 -20.74 -9.67 -19.75
CA TRP A 341 -20.98 -11.07 -19.36
C TRP A 341 -22.40 -11.53 -19.67
N GLN A 342 -23.03 -10.90 -20.65
CA GLN A 342 -24.44 -11.13 -20.97
C GLN A 342 -24.70 -12.56 -21.45
N ALA A 343 -23.82 -13.11 -22.30
CA ALA A 343 -23.98 -14.48 -22.80
C ALA A 343 -23.76 -15.50 -21.66
N GLY A 344 -22.71 -15.31 -20.87
CA GLY A 344 -22.44 -16.10 -19.67
C GLY A 344 -23.58 -16.03 -18.65
N ARG A 345 -24.14 -14.84 -18.41
CA ARG A 345 -25.28 -14.61 -17.53
C ARG A 345 -26.51 -15.39 -17.97
N LEU A 346 -26.86 -15.30 -19.24
CA LEU A 346 -28.01 -16.02 -19.81
C LEU A 346 -27.84 -17.53 -19.64
N ALA A 347 -26.65 -18.07 -19.91
CA ALA A 347 -26.36 -19.49 -19.71
C ALA A 347 -26.46 -19.91 -18.24
N TYR A 348 -25.93 -19.08 -17.33
CA TYR A 348 -26.02 -19.29 -15.89
C TYR A 348 -27.47 -19.31 -15.39
N ILE A 349 -28.29 -18.35 -15.85
CA ILE A 349 -29.71 -18.26 -15.50
C ILE A 349 -30.51 -19.43 -16.06
N ASP A 350 -30.21 -19.87 -17.29
CA ASP A 350 -30.84 -21.06 -17.88
C ASP A 350 -30.54 -22.31 -17.05
N ALA A 351 -29.27 -22.48 -16.65
CA ALA A 351 -28.81 -23.62 -15.86
C ALA A 351 -29.38 -23.66 -14.44
N HIS A 352 -29.50 -22.52 -13.75
CA HIS A 352 -29.82 -22.49 -12.31
C HIS A 352 -31.22 -21.97 -11.97
N TYR A 353 -31.81 -21.13 -12.84
CA TYR A 353 -33.07 -20.43 -12.58
C TYR A 353 -34.15 -20.69 -13.65
N GLY A 354 -33.91 -21.63 -14.58
CA GLY A 354 -34.90 -22.00 -15.60
C GLY A 354 -35.18 -20.88 -16.62
N GLY A 355 -34.18 -20.02 -16.87
CA GLY A 355 -34.20 -19.04 -17.97
C GLY A 355 -34.84 -17.69 -17.64
N THR A 356 -35.34 -17.47 -16.41
CA THR A 356 -35.81 -16.15 -15.97
C THR A 356 -34.82 -15.53 -14.99
N ASP A 357 -34.29 -14.36 -15.33
CA ASP A 357 -33.32 -13.64 -14.49
C ASP A 357 -33.97 -13.19 -13.16
N PRO A 358 -33.53 -13.69 -12.01
CA PRO A 358 -34.09 -13.27 -10.72
C PRO A 358 -33.61 -11.88 -10.28
N HIS A 359 -32.49 -11.38 -10.84
CA HIS A 359 -31.79 -10.18 -10.36
C HIS A 359 -31.34 -9.24 -11.49
N PRO A 360 -32.25 -8.78 -12.38
CA PRO A 360 -31.89 -8.00 -13.57
C PRO A 360 -31.21 -6.65 -13.27
N GLU A 361 -31.38 -6.12 -12.05
CA GLU A 361 -30.80 -4.84 -11.61
C GLU A 361 -29.32 -4.95 -11.21
N ALA A 362 -28.80 -6.16 -10.96
CA ALA A 362 -27.39 -6.35 -10.63
C ALA A 362 -26.52 -6.20 -11.88
N ASN A 363 -25.57 -5.28 -11.86
CA ASN A 363 -24.71 -5.00 -13.01
C ASN A 363 -23.41 -5.81 -12.95
N THR A 364 -22.86 -5.98 -11.75
CA THR A 364 -21.63 -6.76 -11.51
C THR A 364 -21.95 -8.14 -10.94
N ARG A 365 -21.00 -9.08 -11.01
CA ARG A 365 -21.20 -10.43 -10.46
C ARG A 365 -21.23 -10.42 -8.95
N PHE A 366 -20.46 -9.52 -8.34
CA PHE A 366 -20.53 -9.35 -6.89
C PHE A 366 -21.90 -8.80 -6.44
N GLU A 367 -22.49 -7.86 -7.19
CA GLU A 367 -23.87 -7.41 -6.94
C GLU A 367 -24.88 -8.55 -7.12
N PHE A 368 -24.71 -9.35 -8.18
CA PHE A 368 -25.58 -10.49 -8.46
C PHE A 368 -25.52 -11.53 -7.34
N TYR A 369 -24.31 -11.93 -6.93
CA TYR A 369 -24.07 -12.83 -5.80
C TYR A 369 -24.73 -12.32 -4.50
N LYS A 370 -24.57 -11.04 -4.17
CA LYS A 370 -25.25 -10.45 -3.00
C LYS A 370 -26.77 -10.50 -3.13
N ALA A 371 -27.31 -10.25 -4.33
CA ALA A 371 -28.74 -10.32 -4.58
C ALA A 371 -29.28 -11.75 -4.37
N GLU A 372 -28.54 -12.77 -4.83
CA GLU A 372 -28.88 -14.18 -4.60
C GLU A 372 -28.93 -14.51 -3.10
N LEU A 373 -27.91 -14.09 -2.34
CA LEU A 373 -27.88 -14.31 -0.89
C LEU A 373 -29.04 -13.63 -0.17
N ASN A 374 -29.34 -12.38 -0.53
CA ASN A 374 -30.44 -11.62 0.05
C ASN A 374 -31.81 -12.24 -0.27
N ALA A 375 -31.97 -12.83 -1.46
CA ALA A 375 -33.17 -13.57 -1.81
C ALA A 375 -33.31 -14.84 -0.96
N SER A 376 -32.21 -15.53 -0.66
CA SER A 376 -32.23 -16.74 0.16
C SER A 376 -32.60 -16.49 1.63
N GLY A 377 -32.21 -15.35 2.20
CA GLY A 377 -32.61 -14.92 3.55
C GLY A 377 -34.11 -14.67 3.71
N ASN A 378 -34.85 -14.52 2.60
CA ASN A 378 -36.29 -14.34 2.57
C ASN A 378 -37.07 -15.63 2.25
N VAL A 379 -36.40 -16.78 2.15
CA VAL A 379 -37.05 -18.06 1.87
C VAL A 379 -37.88 -18.50 3.08
N GLN A 380 -39.19 -18.24 3.01
CA GLN A 380 -40.18 -18.89 3.84
C GLN A 380 -40.23 -20.37 3.43
N VAL A 381 -39.74 -21.26 4.29
CA VAL A 381 -39.85 -22.71 4.05
C VAL A 381 -41.35 -23.04 3.89
N PRO A 382 -41.80 -23.58 2.75
CA PRO A 382 -43.22 -23.83 2.52
C PRO A 382 -43.78 -24.78 3.58
N ASP A 383 -44.89 -24.39 4.20
CA ASP A 383 -45.62 -25.17 5.21
C ASP A 383 -46.01 -26.58 4.71
N SER A 384 -46.01 -26.79 3.38
CA SER A 384 -46.23 -28.08 2.73
C SER A 384 -45.13 -29.11 3.01
N LEU A 385 -43.88 -28.69 3.24
CA LEU A 385 -42.77 -29.58 3.66
C LEU A 385 -42.88 -29.98 5.14
N LEU A 386 -43.48 -29.12 5.97
CA LEU A 386 -43.79 -29.40 7.37
C LEU A 386 -44.98 -30.37 7.52
N SER A 387 -45.92 -30.39 6.57
CA SER A 387 -47.10 -31.26 6.63
C SER A 387 -46.84 -32.75 6.36
N GLY A 388 -45.69 -33.09 5.75
CA GLY A 388 -45.32 -34.48 5.40
C GLY A 388 -44.72 -35.29 6.54
N LEU A 389 -44.31 -34.64 7.63
CA LEU A 389 -43.68 -35.28 8.79
C LEU A 389 -44.60 -35.14 10.00
N GLY A 390 -45.58 -36.04 10.06
CA GLY A 390 -46.57 -36.08 11.12
C GLY A 390 -45.97 -35.95 12.53
N GLY A 391 -46.27 -34.82 13.18
CA GLY A 391 -46.75 -34.78 14.56
C GLY A 391 -45.93 -35.43 15.69
N LEU A 392 -44.59 -35.42 15.68
CA LEU A 392 -43.86 -35.99 16.82
C LEU A 392 -42.68 -35.19 17.42
N LEU A 393 -42.31 -34.00 16.96
CA LEU A 393 -41.29 -33.19 17.67
C LEU A 393 -41.60 -31.69 17.65
N GLY A 394 -42.61 -31.28 18.42
CA GLY A 394 -42.85 -29.89 18.81
C GLY A 394 -41.80 -29.36 19.81
N GLY A 395 -40.53 -29.30 19.40
CA GLY A 395 -39.42 -28.97 20.30
C GLY A 395 -38.15 -28.34 19.70
N LEU A 396 -38.18 -27.84 18.45
CA LEU A 396 -37.02 -27.20 17.81
C LEU A 396 -37.38 -25.89 17.10
N THR A 397 -38.28 -25.10 17.69
CA THR A 397 -38.53 -23.69 17.34
C THR A 397 -37.39 -22.76 17.81
N ASN A 398 -36.14 -23.21 17.84
CA ASN A 398 -35.01 -22.42 18.35
C ASN A 398 -34.48 -21.40 17.30
N GLY A 399 -35.41 -20.67 16.68
CA GLY A 399 -35.24 -19.35 16.09
C GLY A 399 -36.19 -18.33 16.73
N LEU A 400 -36.68 -18.62 17.94
CA LEU A 400 -37.62 -17.75 18.66
C LEU A 400 -36.84 -16.65 19.40
N LEU A 401 -36.84 -15.47 18.77
CA LEU A 401 -36.69 -14.10 19.30
C LEU A 401 -35.29 -13.46 19.28
N GLY A 402 -35.01 -12.80 18.15
CA GLY A 402 -34.06 -11.69 18.07
C GLY A 402 -34.37 -10.78 16.88
N GLY A 403 -35.25 -9.78 17.10
CA GLY A 403 -35.46 -8.51 16.35
C GLY A 403 -35.46 -8.49 14.82
N ASP A 404 -36.57 -8.04 14.20
CA ASP A 404 -36.76 -7.45 12.84
C ASP A 404 -36.03 -8.02 11.60
N SER A 405 -35.24 -9.07 11.73
CA SER A 405 -34.57 -9.82 10.68
C SER A 405 -35.02 -11.27 10.77
N GLY A 406 -35.51 -11.82 9.65
CA GLY A 406 -35.97 -13.20 9.55
C GLY A 406 -34.88 -14.24 9.91
N PRO A 407 -35.24 -15.54 9.94
CA PRO A 407 -34.28 -16.60 10.24
C PRO A 407 -33.10 -16.57 9.27
N ILE A 408 -31.87 -16.46 9.80
CA ILE A 408 -30.64 -16.48 9.00
C ILE A 408 -30.48 -17.90 8.40
N PRO A 409 -30.36 -18.06 7.08
CA PRO A 409 -30.22 -19.36 6.46
C PRO A 409 -28.87 -20.00 6.81
N ASN A 410 -28.91 -21.27 7.17
CA ASN A 410 -27.73 -22.11 7.35
C ASN A 410 -27.31 -22.62 5.97
N TYR A 411 -26.09 -22.32 5.52
CA TYR A 411 -25.60 -22.77 4.21
C TYR A 411 -24.89 -24.12 4.29
N CYS A 412 -24.94 -24.87 3.19
CA CYS A 412 -24.37 -26.20 3.04
C CYS A 412 -22.91 -26.18 2.65
N MET A 413 -22.07 -25.80 3.61
CA MET A 413 -20.62 -25.73 3.45
C MET A 413 -19.87 -26.18 4.70
N PRO A 414 -18.64 -26.70 4.55
CA PRO A 414 -17.77 -26.97 5.69
C PRO A 414 -17.48 -25.66 6.43
N GLN A 415 -17.75 -25.67 7.75
CA GLN A 415 -17.70 -24.50 8.64
C GLN A 415 -18.58 -23.35 8.15
N GLN A 416 -19.74 -23.15 8.77
CA GLN A 416 -20.68 -22.12 8.33
C GLN A 416 -20.13 -20.69 8.50
N ASN A 417 -20.43 -19.86 7.52
CA ASN A 417 -20.19 -18.43 7.52
C ASN A 417 -21.37 -17.71 6.87
N THR A 418 -21.79 -16.60 7.44
CA THR A 418 -22.89 -15.79 6.92
C THR A 418 -22.38 -14.50 6.27
N ASP A 419 -21.07 -14.26 6.31
CA ASP A 419 -20.44 -13.09 5.72
C ASP A 419 -20.39 -13.20 4.17
N PRO A 420 -21.13 -12.35 3.43
CA PRO A 420 -21.08 -12.32 1.97
C PRO A 420 -19.72 -11.83 1.44
N ASN A 421 -18.93 -11.12 2.25
CA ASN A 421 -17.66 -10.55 1.82
C ASN A 421 -16.51 -11.57 1.85
N ARG A 422 -16.77 -12.82 2.26
CA ARG A 422 -15.75 -13.87 2.39
C ARG A 422 -15.01 -14.21 1.09
N ARG A 423 -15.64 -14.03 -0.08
CA ARG A 423 -14.98 -14.22 -1.39
C ARG A 423 -14.18 -13.00 -1.87
N LEU A 424 -14.28 -11.87 -1.17
CA LEU A 424 -13.49 -10.69 -1.47
C LEU A 424 -12.07 -10.84 -0.92
N MET A 425 -11.14 -10.20 -1.59
CA MET A 425 -9.80 -9.96 -1.08
C MET A 425 -9.26 -8.66 -1.66
N VAL A 426 -8.41 -7.98 -0.90
CA VAL A 426 -7.60 -6.88 -1.42
C VAL A 426 -6.27 -7.43 -1.88
N VAL A 427 -5.87 -7.05 -3.10
CA VAL A 427 -4.61 -7.44 -3.72
C VAL A 427 -3.77 -6.20 -4.01
N ALA A 428 -2.45 -6.37 -3.97
CA ALA A 428 -1.52 -5.33 -4.39
C ALA A 428 -1.20 -5.44 -5.88
N GLY A 429 -1.47 -4.40 -6.65
CA GLY A 429 -1.04 -4.28 -8.05
C GLY A 429 0.41 -3.81 -8.13
N ILE A 430 1.26 -4.60 -8.80
CA ILE A 430 2.67 -4.27 -9.02
C ILE A 430 2.99 -4.18 -10.52
N ASP A 431 3.90 -3.27 -10.87
CA ASP A 431 4.45 -3.16 -12.22
C ASP A 431 5.61 -4.16 -12.41
N CYS A 432 5.38 -5.22 -13.17
CA CYS A 432 6.46 -6.15 -13.56
C CYS A 432 7.01 -5.90 -14.97
N LEU A 433 6.44 -4.96 -15.71
CA LEU A 433 6.83 -4.65 -17.09
C LEU A 433 8.01 -3.67 -17.12
N SER A 434 8.05 -2.69 -16.21
CA SER A 434 9.17 -1.74 -16.13
C SER A 434 10.29 -2.16 -15.19
N ALA A 435 10.00 -2.98 -14.18
CA ALA A 435 10.90 -3.20 -13.04
C ALA A 435 11.64 -4.55 -13.02
N ASN A 436 11.42 -5.46 -13.98
CA ASN A 436 11.99 -6.83 -13.98
C ASN A 436 11.86 -7.49 -12.59
N VAL A 437 10.62 -7.72 -12.16
CA VAL A 437 10.31 -8.27 -10.84
C VAL A 437 10.58 -9.78 -10.83
N ASP A 438 11.63 -10.21 -10.13
CA ASP A 438 11.92 -11.63 -9.91
C ASP A 438 10.82 -12.27 -9.04
N ALA A 439 10.26 -13.36 -9.52
CA ALA A 439 9.18 -14.05 -8.83
C ALA A 439 9.59 -14.76 -7.53
N SER A 440 10.84 -14.66 -7.06
CA SER A 440 11.32 -15.39 -5.89
C SER A 440 11.70 -14.54 -4.68
N VAL A 441 12.31 -13.35 -4.86
CA VAL A 441 12.82 -12.54 -3.72
C VAL A 441 12.84 -11.03 -4.01
N SER A 442 12.05 -10.53 -4.97
CA SER A 442 12.05 -9.09 -5.28
C SER A 442 11.17 -8.29 -4.32
N THR A 443 11.56 -7.03 -4.08
CA THR A 443 10.71 -6.03 -3.43
C THR A 443 10.11 -5.16 -4.53
N ALA A 444 8.87 -5.46 -4.93
CA ALA A 444 8.20 -4.69 -5.96
C ALA A 444 7.45 -3.51 -5.33
N PRO A 445 7.60 -2.28 -5.86
CA PRO A 445 6.79 -1.18 -5.40
C PRO A 445 5.32 -1.41 -5.81
N VAL A 446 4.41 -1.17 -4.88
CA VAL A 446 2.98 -1.22 -5.15
C VAL A 446 2.58 0.02 -5.93
N GLN A 447 1.85 -0.17 -7.03
CA GLN A 447 1.28 0.92 -7.83
C GLN A 447 -0.13 1.28 -7.37
N GLN A 448 -0.94 0.28 -7.02
CA GLN A 448 -2.30 0.50 -6.51
C GLN A 448 -2.78 -0.73 -5.71
N PHE A 449 -3.61 -0.51 -4.69
CA PHE A 449 -4.38 -1.57 -4.05
C PHE A 449 -5.80 -1.60 -4.63
N PHE A 450 -6.35 -2.78 -4.85
CA PHE A 450 -7.73 -2.92 -5.32
C PHE A 450 -8.37 -4.19 -4.77
N GLU A 451 -9.70 -4.12 -4.64
CA GLU A 451 -10.53 -5.21 -4.16
C GLU A 451 -10.99 -6.06 -5.33
N VAL A 452 -10.92 -7.37 -5.14
CA VAL A 452 -11.38 -8.35 -6.11
C VAL A 452 -12.31 -9.37 -5.46
N PHE A 453 -13.27 -9.86 -6.24
CA PHE A 453 -14.21 -10.90 -5.87
C PHE A 453 -13.91 -12.19 -6.62
N ASN A 454 -13.67 -13.29 -5.91
CA ASN A 454 -13.41 -14.58 -6.54
C ASN A 454 -14.69 -15.13 -7.17
N LEU A 455 -14.66 -15.35 -8.50
CA LEU A 455 -15.82 -15.83 -9.26
C LEU A 455 -16.07 -17.32 -9.06
N GLY A 456 -15.00 -18.10 -8.89
CA GLY A 456 -15.00 -19.53 -8.65
C GLY A 456 -13.71 -19.97 -7.96
N PRO A 457 -13.57 -21.24 -7.55
CA PRO A 457 -12.33 -21.78 -7.04
C PRO A 457 -11.28 -21.77 -8.17
N GLY A 458 -10.03 -21.53 -7.81
CA GLY A 458 -8.91 -21.63 -8.72
C GLY A 458 -8.71 -23.07 -9.17
N GLN A 459 -8.61 -23.29 -10.48
CA GLN A 459 -8.43 -24.59 -11.12
C GLN A 459 -7.43 -24.48 -12.28
N ASN A 460 -6.71 -25.57 -12.55
CA ASN A 460 -5.70 -25.61 -13.62
C ASN A 460 -4.63 -24.50 -13.53
N GLY A 461 -4.35 -24.03 -12.31
CA GLY A 461 -3.40 -22.95 -12.05
C GLY A 461 -3.93 -21.55 -12.33
N LYS A 462 -5.20 -21.39 -12.69
CA LYS A 462 -5.85 -20.10 -12.90
C LYS A 462 -6.86 -19.79 -11.81
N LEU A 463 -7.01 -18.51 -11.49
CA LEU A 463 -8.05 -17.96 -10.63
C LEU A 463 -8.74 -16.82 -11.38
N GLN A 464 -10.07 -16.88 -11.46
CA GLN A 464 -10.86 -15.83 -12.08
C GLN A 464 -11.43 -14.92 -11.00
N VAL A 465 -11.19 -13.62 -11.12
CA VAL A 465 -11.71 -12.63 -10.19
C VAL A 465 -12.38 -11.48 -10.93
N GLU A 466 -13.36 -10.83 -10.29
CA GLU A 466 -13.92 -9.56 -10.75
C GLU A 466 -13.36 -8.42 -9.91
N ILE A 467 -12.98 -7.30 -10.53
CA ILE A 467 -12.56 -6.11 -9.80
C ILE A 467 -13.81 -5.42 -9.23
N THR A 468 -13.89 -5.26 -7.92
CA THR A 468 -15.07 -4.70 -7.25
C THR A 468 -14.88 -3.25 -6.79
N ALA A 469 -13.64 -2.86 -6.47
CA ALA A 469 -13.32 -1.50 -6.07
C ALA A 469 -11.84 -1.19 -6.24
N CYS A 470 -11.53 0.09 -6.46
CA CYS A 470 -10.18 0.62 -6.27
C CYS A 470 -10.01 1.16 -4.85
N LEU A 471 -8.79 1.17 -4.32
CA LEU A 471 -8.47 1.61 -2.95
C LEU A 471 -7.27 2.55 -2.92
N GLY A 472 -7.29 3.54 -2.03
CA GLY A 472 -6.22 4.54 -1.85
C GLY A 472 -6.37 5.79 -2.75
N GLY A 473 -5.74 6.90 -2.36
CA GLY A 473 -5.79 8.18 -3.10
C GLY A 473 -7.22 8.67 -3.37
N ASP A 474 -7.52 8.94 -4.64
CA ASP A 474 -8.84 9.40 -5.13
C ASP A 474 -9.92 8.29 -5.16
N CYS A 475 -9.61 7.08 -4.71
CA CYS A 475 -10.53 5.95 -4.73
C CYS A 475 -11.43 5.83 -3.48
N GLY A 476 -12.50 5.03 -3.62
CA GLY A 476 -13.45 4.73 -2.54
C GLY A 476 -12.91 3.73 -1.49
N LYS A 477 -13.76 3.38 -0.51
CA LYS A 477 -13.42 2.50 0.62
C LYS A 477 -13.67 0.99 0.42
N GLY A 478 -13.94 0.53 -0.82
CA GLY A 478 -14.25 -0.88 -1.07
C GLY A 478 -15.44 -1.42 -0.27
N ASN A 479 -15.52 -2.75 -0.14
CA ASN A 479 -16.51 -3.45 0.68
C ASN A 479 -15.88 -4.09 1.93
N LEU A 480 -14.57 -4.31 1.92
CA LEU A 480 -13.76 -4.75 3.06
C LEU A 480 -13.30 -3.55 3.92
N ASP A 481 -13.07 -3.79 5.21
CA ASP A 481 -12.52 -2.78 6.14
C ASP A 481 -10.99 -2.66 6.00
N THR A 482 -10.57 -2.33 4.78
CA THR A 482 -9.17 -2.15 4.41
C THR A 482 -8.81 -0.67 4.49
N GLU A 483 -7.70 -0.39 5.16
CA GLU A 483 -7.12 0.95 5.21
C GLU A 483 -5.87 0.98 4.32
N VAL A 484 -5.88 1.89 3.34
CA VAL A 484 -4.72 2.17 2.46
C VAL A 484 -4.22 3.56 2.80
N VAL A 485 -2.92 3.66 3.05
CA VAL A 485 -2.24 4.90 3.43
C VAL A 485 -1.14 5.19 2.42
N GLU A 486 -1.13 6.42 1.93
CA GLU A 486 -0.02 6.99 1.17
C GLU A 486 1.03 7.51 2.14
N VAL A 487 2.24 6.97 2.05
CA VAL A 487 3.35 7.35 2.92
C VAL A 487 4.38 8.09 2.09
N VAL A 488 4.55 9.38 2.42
CA VAL A 488 5.62 10.22 1.89
C VAL A 488 6.59 10.52 3.01
N ARG A 489 7.87 10.16 2.82
CA ARG A 489 8.89 10.36 3.85
C ARG A 489 10.22 10.81 3.27
N LEU A 490 10.95 11.58 4.06
CA LEU A 490 12.35 11.88 3.79
C LEU A 490 13.17 10.59 3.93
N VAL A 491 14.18 10.46 3.07
CA VAL A 491 15.13 9.35 3.03
C VAL A 491 16.55 9.92 2.96
N GLU A 492 17.49 9.22 3.58
CA GLU A 492 18.91 9.59 3.59
C GLU A 492 19.75 8.56 2.84
#